data_AF-A0A1M5DH57-F1
#
_entry.id   AF-A0A1M5DH57-F1
#
_cell.length_a   1.000
_cell.length_b   1.000
_cell.length_c   1.000
_cell.angle_alpha   90.00
_cell.angle_beta   90.00
_cell.angle_gamma   90.00
#
_symmetry.space_group_name_H-M   'P 1'
#
loop_
_entity.id
_entity.type
_entity.pdbx_description
1 polymer ?
#
loop_
_entity_poly.entity_id
_entity_poly.type
_entity_poly.pdbx_seq_one_letter_code
_entity_poly.pdbx_strand_id
1 'polypeptide(L)'
;MKRSSEKFSDAIRRSIKHLEDSGVSITQKAVIDNALFDNGRHVGKSTLYRKDPVTKEHFYKGLLAEIDNAASRQRRFRGRPTKKETVIELKGVIRELKRENQALVDQVVTQEAELIKLKSLKRSDLGVAKAKDDDIYVLAKILLGKTSGSHESLDSIVRRYEIVHKGTERLKESQAAAEKLRQELSGATVSLPGMRK
;
A
#
# COMPACT_ATOMS: atom_id res chain seq x y z
N MET A 1 -44.57 24.11 -35.30
CA MET A 1 -43.91 23.29 -34.25
C MET A 1 -43.91 23.93 -32.85
N LYS A 2 -43.78 25.26 -32.69
CA LYS A 2 -43.72 25.93 -31.37
C LYS A 2 -44.88 25.56 -30.41
N ARG A 3 -46.12 25.60 -30.89
CA ARG A 3 -47.32 25.25 -30.09
C ARG A 3 -47.33 23.82 -29.53
N SER A 4 -46.72 22.85 -30.20
CA SER A 4 -46.65 21.46 -29.69
C SER A 4 -45.59 21.30 -28.60
N SER A 5 -44.46 22.01 -28.77
CA SER A 5 -43.38 22.08 -27.78
C SER A 5 -43.81 22.79 -26.49
N GLU A 6 -44.59 23.86 -26.62
CA GLU A 6 -45.18 24.59 -25.48
C GLU A 6 -46.15 23.71 -24.71
N LYS A 7 -47.12 23.08 -25.39
CA LYS A 7 -48.07 22.14 -24.76
C LYS A 7 -47.38 20.99 -24.02
N PHE A 8 -46.29 20.46 -24.58
CA PHE A 8 -45.48 19.45 -23.91
C PHE A 8 -44.80 20.01 -22.66
N SER A 9 -44.22 21.20 -22.76
CA SER A 9 -43.56 21.87 -21.62
C SER A 9 -44.55 22.14 -20.47
N ASP A 10 -45.76 22.58 -20.79
CA ASP A 10 -46.81 22.84 -19.81
C ASP A 10 -47.31 21.56 -19.15
N ALA A 11 -47.46 20.47 -19.91
CA ALA A 11 -47.78 19.15 -19.36
C ALA A 11 -46.72 18.67 -18.34
N ILE A 12 -45.43 18.87 -18.65
CA ILE A 12 -44.33 18.52 -17.75
C ILE A 12 -44.38 19.37 -16.48
N ARG A 13 -44.58 20.70 -16.59
CA ARG A 13 -44.66 21.60 -15.42
C ARG A 13 -45.85 21.28 -14.52
N ARG A 14 -47.01 20.97 -15.10
CA ARG A 14 -48.18 20.51 -14.34
C ARG A 14 -47.90 19.22 -13.59
N SER A 15 -47.21 18.27 -14.23
CA SER A 15 -46.79 17.02 -13.60
C SER A 15 -45.82 17.26 -12.43
N ILE A 16 -44.84 18.15 -12.58
CA ILE A 16 -43.93 18.55 -11.48
C ILE A 16 -44.74 19.08 -10.30
N LYS A 17 -45.64 20.05 -10.54
CA LYS A 17 -46.48 20.64 -9.49
C LYS A 17 -47.34 19.58 -8.80
N HIS A 18 -47.98 18.70 -9.57
CA HIS A 18 -48.76 17.59 -9.02
C HIS A 18 -47.93 16.66 -8.12
N LEU A 19 -46.69 16.36 -8.51
CA LEU A 19 -45.77 15.53 -7.70
C LEU A 19 -45.26 16.27 -6.45
N GLU A 20 -45.09 17.60 -6.52
CA GLU A 20 -44.81 18.43 -5.36
C GLU A 20 -45.99 18.40 -4.36
N ASP A 21 -47.22 18.60 -4.85
CA ASP A 21 -48.45 18.64 -4.03
C ASP A 21 -48.79 17.27 -3.41
N SER A 22 -48.56 16.18 -4.15
CA SER A 22 -48.84 14.81 -3.68
C SER A 22 -47.76 14.24 -2.75
N GLY A 23 -46.63 14.93 -2.58
CA GLY A 23 -45.51 14.44 -1.77
C GLY A 23 -44.81 13.19 -2.35
N VAL A 24 -45.10 12.80 -3.59
CA VAL A 24 -44.45 11.67 -4.27
C VAL A 24 -43.03 12.05 -4.68
N SER A 25 -42.10 11.09 -4.69
CA SER A 25 -40.70 11.36 -5.08
C SER A 25 -40.61 11.88 -6.52
N ILE A 26 -40.04 13.07 -6.68
CA ILE A 26 -39.85 13.68 -8.00
C ILE A 26 -38.64 13.04 -8.68
N THR A 27 -38.92 12.35 -9.79
CA THR A 27 -37.91 11.76 -10.68
C THR A 27 -38.32 12.05 -12.12
N GLN A 28 -37.37 12.05 -13.06
CA GLN A 28 -37.69 12.26 -14.48
C GLN A 28 -38.74 11.25 -14.98
N LYS A 29 -38.62 9.98 -14.57
CA LYS A 29 -39.61 8.95 -14.86
C LYS A 29 -40.99 9.30 -14.31
N ALA A 30 -41.08 9.62 -13.01
CA ALA A 30 -42.35 9.97 -12.38
C ALA A 30 -42.99 11.19 -13.05
N VAL A 31 -42.19 12.21 -13.40
CA VAL A 31 -42.69 13.42 -14.08
C VAL A 31 -43.26 13.08 -15.46
N ILE A 32 -42.57 12.25 -16.25
CA ILE A 32 -43.06 11.85 -17.58
C ILE A 32 -44.31 10.98 -17.46
N ASP A 33 -44.33 10.01 -16.55
CA ASP A 33 -45.45 9.07 -16.39
C ASP A 33 -46.74 9.80 -15.96
N ASN A 34 -46.64 10.87 -15.16
CA ASN A 34 -47.77 11.69 -14.71
C ASN A 34 -48.08 12.90 -15.62
N ALA A 35 -47.31 13.11 -16.70
CA ALA A 35 -47.54 14.24 -17.59
C ALA A 35 -48.65 13.95 -18.60
N LEU A 36 -49.71 14.75 -18.54
CA LEU A 36 -50.89 14.68 -19.39
C LEU A 36 -51.05 15.98 -20.20
N PHE A 37 -51.41 15.83 -21.47
CA PHE A 37 -51.91 16.94 -22.28
C PHE A 37 -53.31 17.34 -21.83
N ASP A 38 -53.78 18.52 -22.27
CA ASP A 38 -55.11 19.06 -21.89
C ASP A 38 -56.27 18.12 -22.30
N ASN A 39 -56.06 17.25 -23.28
CA ASN A 39 -57.03 16.24 -23.73
C ASN A 39 -56.97 14.92 -22.93
N GLY A 40 -56.23 14.87 -21.82
CA GLY A 40 -56.08 13.69 -20.97
C GLY A 40 -55.16 12.59 -21.53
N ARG A 41 -54.50 12.80 -22.69
CA ARG A 41 -53.53 11.84 -23.22
C ARG A 41 -52.16 12.02 -22.57
N HIS A 42 -51.47 10.90 -22.32
CA HIS A 42 -50.08 10.93 -21.85
C HIS A 42 -49.13 11.54 -22.88
N VAL A 43 -48.12 12.25 -22.38
CA VAL A 43 -47.02 12.70 -23.21
C VAL A 43 -46.13 11.52 -23.65
N GLY A 44 -45.39 11.70 -24.74
CA GLY A 44 -44.47 10.67 -25.23
C GLY A 44 -43.31 10.43 -24.25
N LYS A 45 -43.05 9.16 -23.91
CA LYS A 45 -42.04 8.77 -22.91
C LYS A 45 -40.61 9.19 -23.28
N SER A 46 -40.29 9.16 -24.56
CA SER A 46 -38.97 9.55 -25.07
C SER A 46 -38.86 11.04 -25.42
N THR A 47 -39.97 11.78 -25.40
CA THR A 47 -40.02 13.16 -25.89
C THR A 47 -39.13 14.09 -25.07
N LEU A 48 -39.09 13.91 -23.73
CA LEU A 48 -38.22 14.70 -22.85
C LEU A 48 -36.73 14.50 -23.16
N TYR A 49 -36.36 13.29 -23.61
CA TYR A 49 -34.98 12.89 -23.87
C TYR A 49 -34.52 13.15 -25.30
N ARG A 50 -35.39 13.68 -26.15
CA ARG A 50 -35.07 13.99 -27.55
C ARG A 50 -33.81 14.85 -27.63
N LYS A 51 -32.85 14.42 -28.45
CA LYS A 51 -31.63 15.16 -28.74
C LYS A 51 -31.76 15.94 -30.04
N ASP A 52 -31.10 17.08 -30.09
CA ASP A 52 -30.86 17.79 -31.33
C ASP A 52 -29.88 16.98 -32.19
N PRO A 53 -30.19 16.69 -33.47
CA PRO A 53 -29.33 15.88 -34.31
C PRO A 53 -27.97 16.53 -34.61
N VAL A 54 -27.90 17.87 -34.56
CA VAL A 54 -26.70 18.67 -34.84
C VAL A 54 -25.89 18.85 -33.57
N THR A 55 -26.47 19.43 -32.51
CA THR A 55 -25.70 19.75 -31.28
C THR A 55 -25.51 18.55 -30.36
N LYS A 56 -26.25 17.46 -30.58
CA LYS A 56 -26.33 16.26 -29.71
C LYS A 56 -26.78 16.54 -28.27
N GLU A 57 -27.14 17.79 -27.96
CA GLU A 57 -27.72 18.17 -26.67
C GLU A 57 -29.19 17.78 -26.58
N HIS A 58 -29.74 17.70 -25.37
CA HIS A 58 -31.16 17.51 -25.17
C HIS A 58 -31.94 18.75 -25.63
N PHE A 59 -32.92 18.54 -26.50
CA PHE A 59 -33.81 19.60 -26.99
C PHE A 59 -34.56 20.28 -25.84
N TYR A 60 -34.96 19.51 -24.82
CA TYR A 60 -35.63 20.00 -23.60
C TYR A 60 -34.69 20.12 -22.39
N LYS A 61 -33.45 20.58 -22.59
CA LYS A 61 -32.46 20.78 -21.51
C LYS A 61 -33.01 21.63 -20.34
N GLY A 62 -33.79 22.67 -20.64
CA GLY A 62 -34.44 23.50 -19.63
C GLY A 62 -35.41 22.73 -18.73
N LEU A 63 -36.27 21.88 -19.32
CA LEU A 63 -37.21 21.06 -18.54
C LEU A 63 -36.49 20.01 -17.68
N LEU A 64 -35.41 19.42 -18.19
CA LEU A 64 -34.58 18.50 -17.39
C LEU A 64 -34.00 19.21 -16.16
N ALA A 65 -33.54 20.45 -16.32
CA ALA A 65 -33.05 21.25 -15.20
C ALA A 65 -34.17 21.64 -14.22
N GLU A 66 -35.36 21.98 -14.71
CA GLU A 66 -36.54 22.24 -13.86
C GLU A 66 -36.88 21.01 -12.98
N ILE A 67 -36.87 19.81 -13.56
CA ILE A 67 -37.10 18.55 -12.83
C ILE A 67 -36.02 18.30 -11.78
N ASP A 68 -34.74 18.44 -12.13
CA ASP A 68 -33.64 18.23 -11.19
C ASP A 68 -33.67 19.25 -10.03
N ASN A 69 -34.07 20.49 -10.31
CA ASN A 69 -34.26 21.52 -9.28
C ASN A 69 -35.42 21.16 -8.35
N ALA A 70 -36.56 20.72 -8.88
CA ALA A 70 -37.70 20.27 -8.07
C ALA A 70 -37.34 19.08 -7.18
N ALA A 71 -36.66 18.07 -7.73
CA ALA A 71 -36.15 16.93 -6.96
C ALA A 71 -35.15 17.36 -5.87
N SER A 72 -34.29 18.34 -6.15
CA SER A 72 -33.33 18.86 -5.18
C SER A 72 -34.02 19.64 -4.06
N ARG A 73 -35.03 20.47 -4.37
CA ARG A 73 -35.86 21.15 -3.36
C ARG A 73 -36.56 20.15 -2.45
N GLN A 74 -37.17 19.10 -3.03
CA GLN A 74 -37.84 18.06 -2.25
C GLN A 74 -36.88 17.33 -1.31
N ARG A 75 -35.65 17.03 -1.76
CA ARG A 75 -34.62 16.42 -0.89
C ARG A 75 -34.23 17.33 0.26
N ARG A 76 -33.97 18.61 -0.01
CA ARG A 76 -33.64 19.61 1.02
C ARG A 76 -34.75 19.75 2.05
N PHE A 77 -36.01 19.83 1.61
CA PHE A 77 -37.16 19.87 2.50
C PHE A 77 -37.24 18.64 3.43
N ARG A 78 -36.81 17.47 2.94
CA ARG A 78 -36.73 16.22 3.73
C ARG A 78 -35.44 16.08 4.55
N GLY A 79 -34.60 17.12 4.64
CA GLY A 79 -33.31 17.06 5.32
C GLY A 79 -32.31 16.09 4.68
N ARG A 80 -32.49 15.72 3.42
CA ARG A 80 -31.58 14.82 2.68
C ARG A 80 -30.64 15.61 1.78
N PRO A 81 -29.37 15.19 1.65
CA PRO A 81 -28.42 15.85 0.77
C PRO A 81 -28.87 15.77 -0.70
N THR A 82 -28.66 16.86 -1.41
CA THR A 82 -28.83 16.92 -2.86
C THR A 82 -27.71 16.18 -3.57
N LYS A 83 -27.91 15.82 -4.84
CA LYS A 83 -26.86 15.20 -5.65
C LYS A 83 -25.58 16.06 -5.68
N LYS A 84 -25.71 17.39 -5.73
CA LYS A 84 -24.57 18.31 -5.76
C LYS A 84 -23.78 18.27 -4.45
N GLU A 85 -24.47 18.30 -3.32
CA GLU A 85 -23.86 18.21 -1.99
C GLU A 85 -23.14 16.86 -1.82
N THR A 86 -23.79 15.74 -2.16
CA THR A 86 -23.17 14.40 -2.12
C THR A 86 -21.92 14.32 -3.00
N VAL A 87 -21.94 14.93 -4.19
CA VAL A 87 -20.75 14.94 -5.08
C VAL A 87 -19.61 15.74 -4.48
N ILE A 88 -19.89 16.86 -3.82
CA ILE A 88 -18.86 17.67 -3.15
C ILE A 88 -18.25 16.88 -1.99
N GLU A 89 -19.08 16.24 -1.18
CA GLU A 89 -18.66 15.40 -0.05
C GLU A 89 -17.79 14.23 -0.51
N LEU A 90 -18.23 13.46 -1.51
CA LEU A 90 -17.46 12.35 -2.07
C LEU A 90 -16.10 12.81 -2.66
N LYS A 91 -16.05 13.99 -3.28
CA LYS A 91 -14.79 14.59 -3.74
C LYS A 91 -13.87 15.00 -2.58
N GLY A 92 -14.42 15.33 -1.42
CA GLY A 92 -13.68 15.53 -0.18
C GLY A 92 -13.03 14.23 0.28
N VAL A 93 -13.85 13.20 0.47
CA VAL A 93 -13.42 11.86 0.90
C VAL A 93 -12.34 11.28 -0.01
N ILE A 94 -12.51 11.38 -1.34
CA ILE A 94 -11.50 10.92 -2.30
C ILE A 94 -10.16 11.64 -2.12
N ARG A 95 -10.17 12.95 -1.81
CA ARG A 95 -8.93 13.70 -1.58
C ARG A 95 -8.25 13.30 -0.28
N GLU A 96 -9.01 13.06 0.77
CA GLU A 96 -8.49 12.59 2.06
C GLU A 96 -7.87 11.20 1.93
N LEU A 97 -8.60 10.25 1.34
CA LEU A 97 -8.10 8.90 1.10
C LEU A 97 -6.82 8.88 0.26
N LYS A 98 -6.70 9.76 -0.74
CA LYS A 98 -5.47 9.88 -1.53
C LYS A 98 -4.29 10.37 -0.70
N ARG A 99 -4.52 11.32 0.21
CA ARG A 99 -3.47 11.83 1.12
C ARG A 99 -3.03 10.76 2.11
N GLU A 100 -3.99 10.05 2.71
CA GLU A 100 -3.71 8.97 3.65
C GLU A 100 -2.95 7.83 2.97
N ASN A 101 -3.37 7.42 1.76
CA ASN A 101 -2.67 6.41 1.00
C ASN A 101 -1.22 6.82 0.70
N GLN A 102 -0.98 8.07 0.28
CA GLN A 102 0.37 8.57 0.06
C GLN A 102 1.21 8.54 1.34
N ALA A 103 0.65 8.96 2.47
CA ALA A 103 1.35 8.92 3.76
C ALA A 103 1.73 7.49 4.17
N LEU A 104 0.83 6.52 3.95
CA LEU A 104 1.10 5.10 4.20
C LEU A 104 2.19 4.56 3.27
N VAL A 105 2.18 4.94 1.98
CA VAL A 105 3.23 4.55 1.03
C VAL A 105 4.58 5.09 1.49
N ASP A 106 4.66 6.37 1.87
CA ASP A 106 5.89 6.98 2.36
C ASP A 106 6.39 6.28 3.65
N GLN A 107 5.47 5.90 4.54
CA GLN A 107 5.79 5.12 5.73
C GLN A 107 6.36 3.74 5.40
N VAL A 108 5.78 3.02 4.44
CA VAL A 108 6.30 1.72 4.02
C VAL A 108 7.71 1.85 3.42
N VAL A 109 7.92 2.85 2.55
CA VAL A 109 9.23 3.10 1.93
C VAL A 109 10.31 3.41 2.99
N THR A 110 9.97 4.23 3.99
CA THR A 110 10.90 4.54 5.09
C THR A 110 11.23 3.31 5.93
N GLN A 111 10.21 2.51 6.28
CA GLN A 111 10.40 1.25 7.01
C GLN A 111 11.25 0.24 6.23
N GLU A 112 11.04 0.10 4.92
CA GLU A 112 11.86 -0.77 4.08
C GLU A 112 13.33 -0.31 4.06
N ALA A 113 13.57 1.00 3.93
CA ALA A 113 14.92 1.56 3.96
C ALA A 113 15.61 1.29 5.31
N GLU A 114 14.90 1.43 6.43
CA GLU A 114 15.42 1.10 7.76
C GLU A 114 15.71 -0.39 7.91
N LEU A 115 14.82 -1.27 7.44
CA LEU A 115 15.05 -2.72 7.46
C LEU A 115 16.26 -3.14 6.64
N ILE A 116 16.51 -2.50 5.49
CA ILE A 116 17.70 -2.73 4.68
C ILE A 116 18.96 -2.34 5.46
N LYS A 117 18.97 -1.16 6.12
CA LYS A 117 20.09 -0.71 6.96
C LYS A 117 20.35 -1.66 8.14
N LEU A 118 19.30 -2.10 8.82
CA LEU A 118 19.42 -3.05 9.94
C LEU A 118 19.95 -4.42 9.48
N LYS A 119 19.52 -4.88 8.30
CA LYS A 119 20.03 -6.14 7.72
C LYS A 119 21.50 -6.04 7.34
N SER A 120 21.97 -4.91 6.80
CA SER A 120 23.39 -4.74 6.48
C SER A 120 24.25 -4.68 7.73
N LEU A 121 23.84 -3.94 8.76
CA LEU A 121 24.52 -3.87 10.07
C LEU A 121 24.59 -5.24 10.76
N LYS A 122 23.47 -5.98 10.80
CA LYS A 122 23.49 -7.34 11.36
C LYS A 122 24.41 -8.29 10.59
N ARG A 123 24.49 -8.17 9.26
CA ARG A 123 25.40 -8.97 8.44
C ARG A 123 26.87 -8.63 8.73
N SER A 124 27.22 -7.36 8.91
CA SER A 124 28.58 -6.98 9.28
C SER A 124 28.94 -7.49 10.67
N ASP A 125 28.06 -7.32 11.66
CA ASP A 125 28.33 -7.75 13.04
C ASP A 125 28.45 -9.28 13.15
N LEU A 126 27.56 -10.02 12.47
CA LEU A 126 27.67 -11.47 12.36
C LEU A 126 28.94 -11.91 11.63
N GLY A 127 29.38 -11.16 10.61
CA GLY A 127 30.63 -11.42 9.91
C GLY A 127 31.85 -11.24 10.82
N VAL A 128 31.89 -10.14 11.57
CA VAL A 128 32.98 -9.84 12.52
C VAL A 128 33.00 -10.85 13.68
N ALA A 129 31.84 -11.21 14.24
CA ALA A 129 31.75 -12.21 15.29
C ALA A 129 32.23 -13.58 14.80
N LYS A 130 31.81 -13.97 13.59
CA LYS A 130 32.28 -15.21 12.95
C LYS A 130 33.79 -15.23 12.75
N ALA A 131 34.38 -14.15 12.21
CA ALA A 131 35.83 -14.08 12.03
C ALA A 131 36.58 -14.21 13.37
N LYS A 132 36.09 -13.57 14.44
CA LYS A 132 36.66 -13.71 15.79
C LYS A 132 36.57 -15.13 16.33
N ASP A 133 35.45 -15.81 16.12
CA ASP A 133 35.28 -17.22 16.54
C ASP A 133 36.30 -18.13 15.82
N ASP A 134 36.57 -17.87 14.53
CA ASP A 134 37.54 -18.62 13.73
C ASP A 134 38.96 -18.39 14.26
N ASP A 135 39.33 -17.13 14.54
CA ASP A 135 40.64 -16.77 15.11
C ASP A 135 40.85 -17.42 16.49
N ILE A 136 39.83 -17.37 17.36
CA ILE A 136 39.88 -17.99 18.70
C ILE A 136 40.09 -19.50 18.56
N TYR A 137 39.38 -20.16 17.64
CA TYR A 137 39.54 -21.58 17.39
C TYR A 137 40.96 -21.91 16.91
N VAL A 138 41.46 -21.18 15.90
CA VAL A 138 42.81 -21.37 15.34
C VAL A 138 43.87 -21.23 16.43
N LEU A 139 43.80 -20.17 17.23
CA LEU A 139 44.73 -19.92 18.33
C LEU A 139 44.65 -21.02 19.41
N ALA A 140 43.45 -21.42 19.83
CA ALA A 140 43.26 -22.47 20.82
C ALA A 140 43.82 -23.81 20.33
N LYS A 141 43.60 -24.15 19.05
CA LYS A 141 44.13 -25.38 18.42
C LYS A 141 45.66 -25.38 18.36
N ILE A 142 46.28 -24.24 18.03
CA ILE A 142 47.75 -24.09 18.02
C ILE A 142 48.32 -24.23 19.45
N LEU A 143 47.71 -23.56 20.44
CA LEU A 143 48.16 -23.58 21.83
C LEU A 143 48.04 -24.98 22.45
N LEU A 144 46.97 -25.72 22.15
CA LEU A 144 46.81 -27.13 22.53
C LEU A 144 47.86 -28.04 21.89
N GLY A 145 48.33 -27.72 20.69
CA GLY A 145 49.40 -28.45 20.03
C GLY A 145 50.79 -28.17 20.61
N LYS A 146 50.97 -27.06 21.35
CA LYS A 146 52.22 -26.67 22.02
C LYS A 146 52.27 -27.07 23.48
N THR A 147 51.16 -26.98 24.19
CA THR A 147 50.99 -27.63 25.50
C THR A 147 50.84 -29.12 25.23
N SER A 148 51.27 -30.02 26.11
CA SER A 148 51.28 -31.48 25.87
C SER A 148 49.88 -32.12 25.82
N GLY A 149 48.88 -31.43 25.27
CA GLY A 149 47.49 -31.88 25.15
C GLY A 149 46.63 -31.69 26.39
N SER A 150 47.13 -31.08 27.47
CA SER A 150 46.43 -31.03 28.77
C SER A 150 46.08 -29.60 29.20
N HIS A 151 45.15 -28.96 28.49
CA HIS A 151 44.53 -27.72 28.96
C HIS A 151 43.02 -27.76 28.70
N GLU A 152 42.25 -28.11 29.74
CA GLU A 152 40.81 -28.37 29.68
C GLU A 152 40.01 -27.21 29.06
N SER A 153 40.34 -25.96 29.43
CA SER A 153 39.68 -24.79 28.86
C SER A 153 39.88 -24.66 27.35
N LEU A 154 41.09 -24.92 26.83
CA LEU A 154 41.38 -24.85 25.40
C LEU A 154 40.71 -26.01 24.65
N ASP A 155 40.75 -27.22 25.22
CA ASP A 155 40.10 -28.40 24.63
C ASP A 155 38.59 -28.18 24.51
N SER A 156 37.97 -27.57 25.53
CA SER A 156 36.55 -27.21 25.50
C SER A 156 36.21 -26.21 24.38
N ILE A 157 37.08 -25.23 24.12
CA ILE A 157 36.90 -24.22 23.06
C ILE A 157 36.95 -24.89 21.69
N VAL A 158 37.99 -25.71 21.45
CA VAL A 158 38.18 -26.44 20.20
C VAL A 158 37.01 -27.38 19.92
N ARG A 159 36.61 -28.20 20.90
CA ARG A 159 35.50 -29.15 20.73
C ARG A 159 34.18 -28.45 20.46
N ARG A 160 33.87 -27.37 21.19
CA ARG A 160 32.63 -26.61 20.95
C ARG A 160 32.57 -26.09 19.52
N TYR A 161 33.66 -25.49 19.03
CA TYR A 161 33.73 -24.99 17.67
C TYR A 161 33.60 -26.13 16.63
N GLU A 162 34.30 -27.25 16.82
CA GLU A 162 34.23 -28.42 15.93
C GLU A 162 32.83 -29.04 15.88
N ILE A 163 32.12 -29.10 17.00
CA ILE A 163 30.73 -29.57 17.07
C ILE A 163 29.81 -28.62 16.30
N VAL A 164 29.91 -27.32 16.55
CA VAL A 164 29.05 -26.30 15.93
C VAL A 164 29.27 -26.23 14.41
N HIS A 165 30.50 -26.43 13.95
CA HIS A 165 30.87 -26.33 12.54
C HIS A 165 31.15 -27.68 11.86
N LYS A 166 30.68 -28.78 12.47
CA LYS A 166 30.89 -30.14 11.96
C LYS A 166 30.39 -30.28 10.51
N GLY A 167 31.26 -30.76 9.63
CA GLY A 167 30.94 -31.01 8.22
C GLY A 167 30.83 -29.76 7.34
N THR A 168 31.19 -28.58 7.86
CA THR A 168 31.22 -27.33 7.08
C THR A 168 32.61 -27.08 6.49
N GLU A 169 32.67 -26.42 5.32
CA GLU A 169 33.95 -25.99 4.71
C GLU A 169 34.73 -25.04 5.63
N ARG A 170 34.03 -24.19 6.38
CA ARG A 170 34.63 -23.28 7.37
C ARG A 170 35.50 -24.02 8.39
N LEU A 171 35.05 -25.18 8.89
CA LEU A 171 35.85 -25.97 9.82
C LEU A 171 37.13 -26.50 9.16
N LYS A 172 37.04 -26.98 7.91
CA LYS A 172 38.21 -27.47 7.16
C LYS A 172 39.23 -26.36 6.93
N GLU A 173 38.76 -25.18 6.53
CA GLU A 173 39.60 -24.00 6.33
C GLU A 173 40.29 -23.57 7.63
N SER A 174 39.56 -23.48 8.75
CA SER A 174 40.15 -23.13 10.04
C SER A 174 41.15 -24.19 10.55
N GLN A 175 40.89 -25.48 10.30
CA GLN A 175 41.84 -26.57 10.62
C GLN A 175 43.13 -26.45 9.80
N ALA A 176 43.01 -26.26 8.48
CA ALA A 176 44.15 -26.07 7.60
C ALA A 176 44.96 -24.81 7.97
N ALA A 177 44.29 -23.71 8.32
CA ALA A 177 44.94 -22.49 8.78
C ALA A 177 45.72 -22.72 10.09
N ALA A 178 45.14 -23.43 11.06
CA ALA A 178 45.81 -23.76 12.32
C ALA A 178 47.03 -24.65 12.11
N GLU A 179 46.95 -25.65 11.22
CA GLU A 179 48.08 -26.51 10.88
C GLU A 179 49.20 -25.75 10.18
N LYS A 180 48.87 -24.93 9.19
CA LYS A 180 49.83 -24.09 8.46
C LYS A 180 50.58 -23.14 9.41
N LEU A 181 49.84 -22.39 10.24
CA LEU A 181 50.43 -21.47 11.21
C LEU A 181 51.26 -22.20 12.27
N ARG A 182 50.83 -23.40 12.70
CA ARG A 182 51.62 -24.23 13.62
C ARG A 182 52.94 -24.66 12.99
N GLN A 183 52.95 -25.05 11.71
CA GLN A 183 54.17 -25.39 10.98
C GLN A 183 55.11 -24.20 10.86
N GLU A 184 54.60 -23.03 10.47
CA GLU A 184 55.37 -21.77 10.40
C GLU A 184 56.00 -21.42 11.76
N LEU A 185 55.23 -21.53 12.85
CA LEU A 185 55.71 -21.28 14.22
C LEU A 185 56.69 -22.33 14.74
N SER A 186 56.75 -23.52 14.14
CA SER A 186 57.73 -24.57 14.48
C SER A 186 59.05 -24.40 13.72
N GLY A 187 59.01 -23.79 12.53
CA GLY A 187 60.19 -23.41 11.75
C GLY A 187 60.84 -22.09 12.21
N ALA A 188 60.11 -21.26 12.96
CA ALA A 188 60.62 -20.03 13.56
C ALA A 188 61.41 -20.33 14.85
N THR A 189 62.72 -20.58 14.73
CA THR A 189 63.64 -20.60 15.87
C THR A 189 63.85 -19.17 16.39
N VAL A 190 63.26 -18.86 17.55
CA VAL A 190 63.61 -17.65 18.29
C VAL A 190 64.99 -17.87 18.93
N SER A 191 66.03 -17.32 18.30
CA SER A 191 67.33 -17.15 18.94
C SER A 191 67.18 -16.04 20.00
N LEU A 192 67.05 -16.44 21.27
CA LEU A 192 67.12 -15.48 22.38
C LEU A 192 68.60 -15.12 22.62
N PRO A 193 69.00 -13.85 22.47
CA PRO A 193 70.37 -13.46 22.75
C PRO A 193 70.61 -13.49 24.27
N GLY A 194 71.52 -14.35 24.70
CA GLY A 194 72.21 -14.22 25.99
C GLY A 194 71.68 -15.07 27.15
N MET A 195 71.98 -16.37 27.12
CA MET A 195 72.26 -17.13 28.34
C MET A 195 73.42 -18.09 28.06
N ARG A 196 74.65 -17.61 28.23
CA ARG A 196 75.81 -18.46 28.49
C ARG A 196 75.88 -18.65 30.00
N LYS A 197 75.92 -19.90 30.46
CA LYS A 197 76.51 -20.24 31.76
C LYS A 197 78.01 -20.32 31.61
#